data_AF-A0A9X6BHK0-F1
#
_entry.id   AF-A0A9X6BHK0-F1
#
_cell.length_a   1.000
_cell.length_b   1.000
_cell.length_c   1.000
_cell.angle_alpha   90.00
_cell.angle_beta   90.00
_cell.angle_gamma   90.00
#
_symmetry.space_group_name_H-M   'P 1'
#
loop_
_entity.id
_entity.type
_entity.pdbx_description
1 polymer ?
#
loop_
_entity_poly.entity_id
_entity_poly.type
_entity_poly.pdbx_seq_one_letter_code
_entity_poly.pdbx_strand_id
1 'polypeptide(L)'
;MLRHLSIKDFAVVRATELEFGPGMTVVSGETGAGKSLMVDALGFLSGLRADSGVVRHGAERAELSAEFQLPAEHPGLRWLADNELDDEAQCQLRRIIRADGGSRAWINGRPVTSSQLAELASKLVEIHGQHEHQALMARHSQLALLDAYARNSAQREQVRQASQRWQALLDERDALSAQGDVSDRIGFLEHQLAELEREDLDPAAIAALDVNHRRQAHATALIGACDSVAQQLNGDDGASALGLLQDSRHDLSRVAEHEPRLGEVDALLDSAVIQIEEALALLDRVRDDLEADPAQFEAMERRLGRLHDLARKHRVTPDELAAHRDHLSAEVESLRGADERLQQLDKHIETATGAWRSAAGALSDSRTAAAEALSAATTALIGELGMGGGQFLIQLQPHESARPDPNGAERVEFLVAANAGQPPRALRKVASGGELSRISLAIEVAALGLDSVPTMVFDEVDSGIGGAVADIVGQKLRALGEERQVLCVTHLPQVAAKGHAHYRVSKAPVDGMTQSAVELLGPQTRQEELARMLGGVEVSKEARAAARKLLQSA
;
A
#
# COMPACT_ATOMS: atom_id res chain seq x y z
N MET A 1 6.01 -18.25 -26.28
CA MET A 1 6.09 -18.08 -27.74
C MET A 1 4.73 -18.37 -28.36
N LEU A 2 4.31 -17.58 -29.34
CA LEU A 2 3.12 -17.81 -30.15
C LEU A 2 3.30 -19.12 -30.95
N ARG A 3 2.29 -19.98 -30.92
CA ARG A 3 2.26 -21.25 -31.65
C ARG A 3 1.24 -21.23 -32.77
N HIS A 4 0.07 -20.67 -32.51
CA HIS A 4 -1.03 -20.65 -33.45
C HIS A 4 -1.74 -19.30 -33.40
N LEU A 5 -2.15 -18.79 -34.57
CA LEU A 5 -3.04 -17.64 -34.72
C LEU A 5 -4.15 -18.01 -35.70
N SER A 6 -5.39 -17.92 -35.23
CA SER A 6 -6.60 -18.11 -36.03
C SER A 6 -7.36 -16.79 -36.12
N ILE A 7 -7.71 -16.44 -37.35
CA ILE A 7 -8.39 -15.20 -37.71
C ILE A 7 -9.58 -15.55 -38.59
N LYS A 8 -10.77 -15.12 -38.18
CA LYS A 8 -12.01 -15.35 -38.92
C LYS A 8 -12.83 -14.08 -39.06
N ASP A 9 -13.31 -13.83 -40.28
CA ASP A 9 -14.18 -12.72 -40.65
C ASP A 9 -13.67 -11.33 -40.18
N PHE A 10 -12.35 -11.14 -40.30
CA PHE A 10 -11.64 -9.94 -39.87
C PHE A 10 -11.08 -9.19 -41.09
N ALA A 11 -11.43 -7.91 -41.22
CA ALA A 11 -11.12 -7.05 -42.36
C ALA A 11 -11.43 -7.73 -43.71
N VAL A 12 -10.40 -8.11 -44.48
CA VAL A 12 -10.52 -8.77 -45.79
C VAL A 12 -10.32 -10.29 -45.74
N VAL A 13 -10.14 -10.87 -44.54
CA VAL A 13 -9.90 -12.29 -44.33
C VAL A 13 -11.20 -12.99 -43.94
N ARG A 14 -11.49 -14.10 -44.63
CA ARG A 14 -12.58 -15.01 -44.27
C ARG A 14 -12.20 -15.92 -43.11
N ALA A 15 -11.12 -16.65 -43.30
CA ALA A 15 -10.57 -17.59 -42.33
C ALA A 15 -9.11 -17.83 -42.70
N THR A 16 -8.22 -17.69 -41.74
CA THR A 16 -6.80 -18.01 -41.87
C THR A 16 -6.32 -18.61 -40.56
N GLU A 17 -5.55 -19.70 -40.67
CA GLU A 17 -4.86 -20.34 -39.57
C GLU A 17 -3.35 -20.30 -39.87
N LEU A 18 -2.58 -19.83 -38.90
CA LEU A 18 -1.13 -19.64 -39.01
C LEU A 18 -0.43 -20.38 -37.89
N GLU A 19 0.59 -21.14 -38.23
CA GLU A 19 1.46 -21.84 -37.28
C GLU A 19 2.83 -21.16 -37.20
N PHE A 20 3.33 -20.96 -36.00
CA PHE A 20 4.59 -20.26 -35.74
C PHE A 20 5.59 -21.16 -35.02
N GLY A 21 6.84 -21.05 -35.47
CA GLY A 21 8.01 -21.67 -34.84
C GLY A 21 8.87 -20.65 -34.10
N PRO A 22 9.96 -21.10 -33.46
CA PRO A 22 10.99 -20.21 -32.94
C PRO A 22 11.70 -19.46 -34.09
N GLY A 23 12.48 -18.43 -33.78
CA GLY A 23 13.18 -17.66 -34.80
C GLY A 23 12.43 -16.40 -35.24
N MET A 24 13.02 -15.77 -36.24
CA MET A 24 12.40 -14.71 -37.03
C MET A 24 11.47 -15.29 -38.11
N THR A 25 10.18 -15.00 -38.03
CA THR A 25 9.19 -15.24 -39.09
C THR A 25 8.93 -13.94 -39.83
N VAL A 26 9.07 -13.96 -41.16
CA VAL A 26 8.81 -12.82 -42.02
C VAL A 26 7.45 -12.95 -42.71
N VAL A 27 6.72 -11.85 -42.80
CA VAL A 27 5.50 -11.71 -43.63
C VAL A 27 5.74 -10.69 -44.74
N SER A 28 5.70 -11.13 -46.01
CA SER A 28 5.76 -10.27 -47.21
C SER A 28 4.44 -10.29 -48.00
N GLY A 29 4.37 -9.56 -49.11
CA GLY A 29 3.19 -9.54 -49.99
C GLY A 29 2.70 -8.14 -50.35
N GLU A 30 1.49 -8.07 -50.91
CA GLU A 30 0.83 -6.81 -51.30
C GLU A 30 0.43 -5.96 -50.09
N THR A 31 0.74 -4.66 -50.16
CA THR A 31 0.57 -3.69 -49.07
C THR A 31 -0.91 -3.32 -48.84
N GLY A 32 -1.20 -2.84 -47.62
CA GLY A 32 -2.40 -2.07 -47.28
C GLY A 32 -3.61 -2.81 -46.68
N ALA A 33 -3.64 -4.15 -46.65
CA ALA A 33 -4.77 -4.86 -45.99
C ALA A 33 -4.45 -6.23 -45.37
N GLY A 34 -3.33 -6.88 -45.72
CA GLY A 34 -3.03 -8.24 -45.26
C GLY A 34 -1.71 -8.39 -44.49
N LYS A 35 -0.80 -7.40 -44.56
CA LYS A 35 0.45 -7.38 -43.78
C LYS A 35 0.21 -6.92 -42.34
N SER A 36 -0.51 -5.82 -42.16
CA SER A 36 -0.98 -5.35 -40.86
C SER A 36 -2.01 -6.28 -40.24
N LEU A 37 -2.66 -7.17 -41.01
CA LEU A 37 -3.71 -8.04 -40.49
C LEU A 37 -3.26 -8.95 -39.33
N MET A 38 -2.03 -9.47 -39.39
CA MET A 38 -1.48 -10.27 -38.28
C MET A 38 -1.13 -9.38 -37.08
N VAL A 39 -0.56 -8.20 -37.34
CA VAL A 39 -0.19 -7.22 -36.31
C VAL A 39 -1.44 -6.71 -35.60
N ASP A 40 -2.44 -6.25 -36.36
CA ASP A 40 -3.74 -5.79 -35.88
C ASP A 40 -4.46 -6.89 -35.09
N ALA A 41 -4.46 -8.14 -35.59
CA ALA A 41 -5.08 -9.26 -34.90
C ALA A 41 -4.42 -9.53 -33.55
N LEU A 42 -3.08 -9.52 -33.49
CA LEU A 42 -2.34 -9.63 -32.25
C LEU A 42 -2.55 -8.40 -31.36
N GLY A 43 -2.63 -7.20 -31.91
CA GLY A 43 -2.94 -5.98 -31.18
C GLY A 43 -4.31 -6.02 -30.50
N PHE A 44 -5.34 -6.50 -31.21
CA PHE A 44 -6.65 -6.76 -30.61
C PHE A 44 -6.61 -7.88 -29.57
N LEU A 45 -5.84 -8.94 -29.78
CA LEU A 45 -5.63 -9.97 -28.75
C LEU A 45 -4.83 -9.44 -27.55
N SER A 46 -4.07 -8.36 -27.74
CA SER A 46 -3.33 -7.63 -26.70
C SER A 46 -4.14 -6.55 -26.00
N GLY A 47 -5.44 -6.47 -26.26
CA GLY A 47 -6.36 -5.59 -25.52
C GLY A 47 -6.57 -4.21 -26.15
N LEU A 48 -6.11 -3.96 -27.38
CA LEU A 48 -6.40 -2.71 -28.09
C LEU A 48 -7.91 -2.44 -28.21
N ARG A 49 -8.30 -1.18 -28.29
CA ARG A 49 -9.71 -0.83 -28.46
C ARG A 49 -10.15 -1.21 -29.88
N ALA A 50 -11.17 -2.07 -29.98
CA ALA A 50 -11.72 -2.51 -31.25
C ALA A 50 -12.84 -1.57 -31.71
N ASP A 51 -12.89 -1.30 -33.02
CA ASP A 51 -14.01 -0.66 -33.70
C ASP A 51 -14.77 -1.71 -34.53
N SER A 52 -16.08 -1.53 -34.73
CA SER A 52 -16.90 -2.39 -35.59
C SER A 52 -16.39 -2.51 -37.04
N GLY A 53 -15.67 -1.51 -37.55
CA GLY A 53 -15.13 -1.45 -38.91
C GLY A 53 -14.06 -2.51 -39.21
N VAL A 54 -13.54 -3.19 -38.19
CA VAL A 54 -12.61 -4.33 -38.37
C VAL A 54 -13.34 -5.63 -38.70
N VAL A 55 -14.66 -5.69 -38.53
CA VAL A 55 -15.47 -6.85 -38.90
C VAL A 55 -15.65 -6.85 -40.41
N ARG A 56 -15.41 -8.00 -41.04
CA ARG A 56 -15.58 -8.15 -42.49
C ARG A 56 -16.99 -7.76 -42.92
N HIS A 57 -17.10 -7.02 -44.03
CA HIS A 57 -18.39 -6.63 -44.58
C HIS A 57 -19.28 -7.86 -44.84
N GLY A 58 -20.52 -7.82 -44.33
CA GLY A 58 -21.50 -8.92 -44.43
C GLY A 58 -21.37 -10.00 -43.36
N ALA A 59 -20.37 -9.93 -42.46
CA ALA A 59 -20.26 -10.83 -41.32
C ALA A 59 -20.87 -10.22 -40.05
N GLU A 60 -21.40 -11.07 -39.16
CA GLU A 60 -21.95 -10.62 -37.88
C GLU A 60 -20.87 -10.31 -36.84
N ARG A 61 -19.71 -10.99 -36.94
CA ARG A 61 -18.60 -10.89 -35.99
C ARG A 61 -17.28 -11.31 -36.61
N ALA A 62 -16.18 -10.73 -36.12
CA ALA A 62 -14.82 -11.21 -36.28
C ALA A 62 -14.42 -12.05 -35.06
N GLU A 63 -13.70 -13.14 -35.28
CA GLU A 63 -13.14 -13.99 -34.21
C GLU A 63 -11.63 -14.09 -34.38
N LEU A 64 -10.91 -13.77 -33.30
CA LEU A 64 -9.46 -13.82 -33.23
C LEU A 64 -9.08 -14.77 -32.09
N SER A 65 -8.11 -15.65 -32.31
CA SER A 65 -7.57 -16.52 -31.27
C SER A 65 -6.08 -16.77 -31.45
N ALA A 66 -5.30 -16.65 -30.38
CA ALA A 66 -3.90 -17.00 -30.34
C ALA A 66 -3.61 -18.02 -29.25
N GLU A 67 -2.71 -18.95 -29.54
CA GLU A 67 -2.20 -19.92 -28.58
C GLU A 67 -0.72 -19.68 -28.34
N PHE A 68 -0.34 -19.60 -27.06
CA PHE A 68 1.02 -19.40 -26.63
C PHE A 68 1.52 -20.61 -25.84
N GLN A 69 2.73 -21.04 -26.15
CA GLN A 69 3.47 -21.98 -25.30
C GLN A 69 4.38 -21.20 -24.36
N LEU A 70 4.22 -21.41 -23.06
CA LEU A 70 4.97 -20.72 -22.01
C LEU A 70 5.97 -21.66 -21.34
N PRO A 71 7.24 -21.23 -21.12
CA PRO A 71 8.16 -21.93 -20.24
C PRO A 71 7.60 -22.03 -18.81
N ALA A 72 8.01 -23.05 -18.04
CA ALA A 72 7.49 -23.31 -16.69
C ALA A 72 7.64 -22.13 -15.71
N GLU A 73 8.67 -21.30 -15.89
CA GLU A 73 8.94 -20.14 -15.04
C GLU A 73 8.37 -18.82 -15.59
N HIS A 74 7.57 -18.88 -16.66
CA HIS A 74 7.06 -17.68 -17.31
C HIS A 74 6.08 -16.93 -16.39
N PRO A 75 6.22 -15.59 -16.21
CA PRO A 75 5.38 -14.81 -15.28
C PRO A 75 3.89 -14.85 -15.64
N GLY A 76 3.57 -15.08 -16.92
CA GLY A 76 2.19 -15.29 -17.37
C GLY A 76 1.49 -16.50 -16.73
N LEU A 77 2.21 -17.59 -16.40
CA LEU A 77 1.62 -18.76 -15.75
C LEU A 77 1.19 -18.45 -14.32
N ARG A 78 2.01 -17.70 -13.58
CA ARG A 78 1.65 -17.22 -12.25
C ARG A 78 0.45 -16.27 -12.30
N TRP A 79 0.44 -15.34 -13.25
CA TRP A 79 -0.69 -14.42 -13.44
C TRP A 79 -1.99 -15.18 -13.72
N LEU A 80 -1.95 -16.24 -14.54
CA LEU A 80 -3.10 -17.10 -14.80
C LEU A 80 -3.61 -17.76 -13.52
N ALA A 81 -2.71 -18.33 -12.70
CA ALA A 81 -3.07 -18.96 -11.43
C ALA A 81 -3.65 -17.96 -10.41
N ASP A 82 -3.02 -16.79 -10.26
CA ASP A 82 -3.45 -15.72 -9.34
C ASP A 82 -4.85 -15.16 -9.71
N ASN A 83 -5.27 -15.31 -10.98
CA ASN A 83 -6.59 -14.89 -11.47
C ASN A 83 -7.58 -16.04 -11.66
N GLU A 84 -7.24 -17.27 -11.25
CA GLU A 84 -8.06 -18.48 -11.48
C GLU A 84 -8.42 -18.67 -12.98
N LEU A 85 -7.43 -18.55 -13.86
CA LEU A 85 -7.54 -18.71 -15.32
C LEU A 85 -6.58 -19.78 -15.87
N ASP A 86 -5.89 -20.52 -15.01
CA ASP A 86 -4.98 -21.60 -15.37
C ASP A 86 -5.73 -22.84 -15.91
N ASP A 87 -5.11 -23.51 -16.89
CA ASP A 87 -5.62 -24.71 -17.54
C ASP A 87 -4.47 -25.55 -18.11
N GLU A 88 -3.96 -26.52 -17.36
CA GLU A 88 -2.92 -27.50 -17.79
C GLU A 88 -1.72 -26.87 -18.55
N ALA A 89 -1.27 -25.68 -18.13
CA ALA A 89 -0.22 -24.87 -18.74
C ALA A 89 -0.50 -24.34 -20.17
N GLN A 90 -1.74 -24.43 -20.65
CA GLN A 90 -2.19 -23.76 -21.87
C GLN A 90 -2.36 -22.25 -21.64
N CYS A 91 -2.07 -21.48 -22.70
CA CYS A 91 -2.31 -20.05 -22.71
C CYS A 91 -2.95 -19.66 -24.05
N GLN A 92 -4.29 -19.68 -24.06
CA GLN A 92 -5.09 -19.28 -25.21
C GLN A 92 -5.77 -17.93 -24.94
N LEU A 93 -5.51 -16.98 -25.83
CA LEU A 93 -6.24 -15.72 -25.89
C LEU A 93 -7.29 -15.80 -26.99
N ARG A 94 -8.53 -15.37 -26.72
CA ARG A 94 -9.57 -15.25 -27.74
C ARG A 94 -10.33 -13.96 -27.59
N ARG A 95 -10.63 -13.31 -28.72
CA ARG A 95 -11.44 -12.10 -28.78
C ARG A 95 -12.47 -12.18 -29.89
N ILE A 96 -13.70 -11.77 -29.58
CA ILE A 96 -14.78 -11.64 -30.56
C ILE A 96 -15.19 -10.17 -30.62
N ILE A 97 -15.22 -9.63 -31.83
CA ILE A 97 -15.64 -8.26 -32.12
C ILE A 97 -16.87 -8.36 -33.01
N ARG A 98 -17.97 -7.73 -32.62
CA ARG A 98 -19.25 -7.77 -33.33
C ARG A 98 -19.44 -6.53 -34.18
N ALA A 99 -20.19 -6.66 -35.27
CA ALA A 99 -20.53 -5.55 -36.14
C ALA A 99 -21.38 -4.47 -35.43
N ASP A 100 -22.07 -4.84 -34.34
CA ASP A 100 -22.84 -3.92 -33.48
C ASP A 100 -21.97 -3.13 -32.47
N GLY A 101 -20.65 -3.32 -32.50
CA GLY A 101 -19.68 -2.67 -31.60
C GLY A 101 -19.39 -3.44 -30.30
N GLY A 102 -20.07 -4.56 -30.05
CA GLY A 102 -19.79 -5.41 -28.89
C GLY A 102 -18.45 -6.13 -29.01
N SER A 103 -17.63 -6.11 -27.96
CA SER A 103 -16.38 -6.88 -27.87
C SER A 103 -16.39 -7.77 -26.63
N ARG A 104 -15.97 -9.03 -26.77
CA ARG A 104 -15.82 -9.98 -25.67
C ARG A 104 -14.47 -10.68 -25.75
N ALA A 105 -13.87 -10.98 -24.60
CA ALA A 105 -12.56 -11.62 -24.50
C ALA A 105 -12.64 -12.87 -23.62
N TRP A 106 -11.79 -13.84 -23.92
CA TRP A 106 -11.61 -15.06 -23.14
C TRP A 106 -10.13 -15.37 -22.99
N ILE A 107 -9.79 -15.95 -21.85
CA ILE A 107 -8.49 -16.56 -21.57
C ILE A 107 -8.79 -18.01 -21.16
N ASN A 108 -8.19 -18.99 -21.84
CA ASN A 108 -8.40 -20.42 -21.58
C ASN A 108 -9.91 -20.79 -21.47
N GLY A 109 -10.71 -20.29 -22.41
CA GLY A 109 -12.16 -20.54 -22.46
C GLY A 109 -13.01 -19.78 -21.42
N ARG A 110 -12.42 -19.08 -20.45
CA ARG A 110 -13.13 -18.32 -19.41
C ARG A 110 -13.27 -16.84 -19.81
N PRO A 111 -14.45 -16.21 -19.64
CA PRO A 111 -14.66 -14.82 -20.03
C PRO A 111 -13.88 -13.86 -19.12
N VAL A 112 -13.24 -12.85 -19.71
CA VAL A 112 -12.43 -11.87 -18.99
C VAL A 112 -12.70 -10.44 -19.43
N THR A 113 -12.27 -9.48 -18.61
CA THR A 113 -12.29 -8.07 -18.98
C THR A 113 -11.19 -7.74 -20.00
N SER A 114 -11.34 -6.62 -20.73
CA SER A 114 -10.29 -6.15 -21.62
C SER A 114 -9.00 -5.76 -20.88
N SER A 115 -9.11 -5.33 -19.62
CA SER A 115 -7.96 -5.00 -18.77
C SER A 115 -7.16 -6.25 -18.43
N GLN A 116 -7.83 -7.33 -18.03
CA GLN A 116 -7.19 -8.62 -17.77
C GLN A 116 -6.53 -9.20 -19.03
N LEU A 117 -7.20 -9.09 -20.18
CA LEU A 117 -6.61 -9.50 -21.45
C LEU A 117 -5.32 -8.73 -21.77
N ALA A 118 -5.35 -7.40 -21.64
CA ALA A 118 -4.18 -6.55 -21.88
C ALA A 118 -3.03 -6.85 -20.90
N GLU A 119 -3.36 -7.06 -19.63
CA GLU A 119 -2.36 -7.36 -18.60
C GLU A 119 -1.62 -8.67 -18.86
N LEU A 120 -2.35 -9.75 -19.21
CA LEU A 120 -1.71 -11.00 -19.59
C LEU A 120 -0.92 -10.85 -20.89
N ALA A 121 -1.53 -10.25 -21.92
CA ALA A 121 -0.90 -10.13 -23.23
C ALA A 121 0.42 -9.33 -23.20
N SER A 122 0.51 -8.30 -22.32
CA SER A 122 1.76 -7.55 -22.10
C SER A 122 2.95 -8.41 -21.66
N LYS A 123 2.70 -9.63 -21.14
CA LYS A 123 3.73 -10.60 -20.75
C LYS A 123 4.04 -11.60 -21.86
N LEU A 124 3.21 -11.67 -22.89
CA LEU A 124 3.23 -12.71 -23.93
C LEU A 124 3.80 -12.20 -25.24
N VAL A 125 3.35 -11.02 -25.67
CA VAL A 125 3.70 -10.43 -26.95
C VAL A 125 3.89 -8.93 -26.82
N GLU A 126 4.97 -8.44 -27.40
CA GLU A 126 5.24 -7.01 -27.55
C GLU A 126 5.13 -6.63 -29.02
N ILE A 127 4.48 -5.50 -29.31
CA ILE A 127 4.24 -5.02 -30.66
C ILE A 127 4.89 -3.65 -30.84
N HIS A 128 5.77 -3.54 -31.82
CA HIS A 128 6.50 -2.33 -32.18
C HIS A 128 6.01 -1.86 -33.56
N GLY A 129 5.14 -0.85 -33.60
CA GLY A 129 4.58 -0.26 -34.81
C GLY A 129 3.81 1.04 -34.53
N GLN A 130 3.39 1.75 -35.60
CA GLN A 130 2.93 3.15 -35.57
C GLN A 130 1.83 3.49 -34.53
N HIS A 131 1.03 2.53 -34.10
CA HIS A 131 -0.09 2.75 -33.17
C HIS A 131 0.05 2.00 -31.82
N GLU A 132 1.13 1.23 -31.59
CA GLU A 132 1.08 0.09 -30.63
C GLU A 132 2.30 -0.07 -29.70
N HIS A 133 3.20 0.93 -29.61
CA HIS A 133 4.37 0.88 -28.71
C HIS A 133 4.02 1.06 -27.21
N GLN A 134 3.16 0.25 -26.61
CA GLN A 134 2.69 0.51 -25.25
C GLN A 134 3.72 0.15 -24.16
N ALA A 135 4.50 -0.93 -24.35
CA ALA A 135 5.40 -1.43 -23.32
C ALA A 135 6.63 -0.53 -23.16
N LEU A 136 7.50 -0.37 -24.16
CA LEU A 136 8.68 0.52 -24.07
C LEU A 136 8.37 2.01 -23.78
N MET A 137 7.13 2.47 -23.98
CA MET A 137 6.71 3.84 -23.63
C MET A 137 6.31 3.98 -22.16
N ALA A 138 5.99 2.88 -21.51
CA ALA A 138 5.56 2.89 -20.13
C ALA A 138 6.77 2.93 -19.20
N ARG A 139 6.76 3.88 -18.26
CA ARG A 139 7.88 4.11 -17.33
C ARG A 139 8.24 2.88 -16.50
N HIS A 140 7.25 2.09 -16.12
CA HIS A 140 7.46 0.87 -15.34
C HIS A 140 8.23 -0.19 -16.16
N SER A 141 7.94 -0.32 -17.45
CA SER A 141 8.66 -1.21 -18.36
C SER A 141 10.08 -0.72 -18.61
N GLN A 142 10.28 0.59 -18.80
CA GLN A 142 11.63 1.17 -18.95
C GLN A 142 12.51 0.90 -17.72
N LEU A 143 11.94 1.04 -16.51
CA LEU A 143 12.62 0.68 -15.26
C LEU A 143 12.94 -0.82 -15.20
N ALA A 144 11.97 -1.67 -15.54
CA ALA A 144 12.14 -3.11 -15.53
C ALA A 144 13.23 -3.58 -16.51
N LEU A 145 13.28 -3.00 -17.72
CA LEU A 145 14.30 -3.29 -18.73
C LEU A 145 15.68 -2.89 -18.23
N LEU A 146 15.83 -1.68 -17.68
CA LEU A 146 17.12 -1.23 -17.12
C LEU A 146 17.58 -2.13 -15.96
N ASP A 147 16.67 -2.50 -15.06
CA ASP A 147 16.99 -3.39 -13.94
C ASP A 147 17.32 -4.81 -14.39
N ALA A 148 16.66 -5.31 -15.43
CA ALA A 148 16.97 -6.60 -16.02
C ALA A 148 18.34 -6.59 -16.69
N TYR A 149 18.64 -5.52 -17.45
CA TYR A 149 19.94 -5.29 -18.05
C TYR A 149 21.07 -5.26 -17.00
N ALA A 150 20.83 -4.57 -15.89
CA ALA A 150 21.75 -4.47 -14.75
C ALA A 150 21.78 -5.71 -13.83
N ARG A 151 20.85 -6.66 -14.02
CA ARG A 151 20.63 -7.84 -13.15
C ARG A 151 20.37 -7.45 -11.68
N ASN A 152 19.65 -6.35 -11.45
CA ASN A 152 19.41 -5.76 -10.13
C ASN A 152 18.39 -6.51 -9.23
N SER A 153 18.10 -7.79 -9.50
CA SER A 153 17.06 -8.54 -8.77
C SER A 153 17.27 -8.54 -7.25
N ALA A 154 18.50 -8.76 -6.79
CA ALA A 154 18.86 -8.76 -5.37
C ALA A 154 18.78 -7.37 -4.73
N GLN A 155 19.32 -6.34 -5.38
CA GLN A 155 19.29 -4.96 -4.90
C GLN A 155 17.85 -4.43 -4.81
N ARG A 156 17.00 -4.76 -5.80
CA ARG A 156 15.57 -4.42 -5.77
C ARG A 156 14.84 -5.04 -4.58
N GLU A 157 15.16 -6.29 -4.26
CA GLU A 157 14.56 -6.97 -3.11
C GLU A 157 14.99 -6.32 -1.78
N GLN A 158 16.26 -5.93 -1.65
CA GLN A 158 16.74 -5.19 -0.47
C GLN A 158 16.02 -3.84 -0.31
N VAL A 159 15.86 -3.07 -1.40
CA VAL A 159 15.12 -1.81 -1.40
C VAL A 159 13.66 -2.03 -1.02
N ARG A 160 13.01 -3.06 -1.57
CA ARG A 160 11.62 -3.41 -1.26
C ARG A 160 11.43 -3.75 0.21
N GLN A 161 12.30 -4.58 0.78
CA GLN A 161 12.23 -4.95 2.20
C GLN A 161 12.46 -3.74 3.12
N ALA A 162 13.45 -2.89 2.81
CA ALA A 162 13.71 -1.67 3.56
C ALA A 162 12.53 -0.68 3.46
N SER A 163 11.92 -0.55 2.28
CA SER A 163 10.74 0.28 2.03
C SER A 163 9.54 -0.20 2.83
N GLN A 164 9.24 -1.50 2.80
CA GLN A 164 8.13 -2.09 3.57
C GLN A 164 8.31 -1.87 5.08
N ARG A 165 9.52 -2.07 5.60
CA ARG A 165 9.82 -1.86 7.02
C ARG A 165 9.67 -0.40 7.42
N TRP A 166 10.16 0.53 6.62
CA TRP A 166 10.02 1.96 6.88
C TRP A 166 8.54 2.40 6.76
N GLN A 167 7.81 1.94 5.74
CA GLN A 167 6.39 2.25 5.57
C GLN A 167 5.55 1.75 6.75
N ALA A 168 5.80 0.53 7.24
CA ALA A 168 5.09 0.00 8.40
C ALA A 168 5.30 0.85 9.68
N LEU A 169 6.52 1.36 9.89
CA LEU A 169 6.82 2.24 11.02
C LEU A 169 6.15 3.62 10.88
N LEU A 170 6.09 4.15 9.65
CA LEU A 170 5.36 5.40 9.37
C LEU A 170 3.86 5.21 9.63
N ASP A 171 3.26 4.12 9.17
CA ASP A 171 1.84 3.84 9.38
C ASP A 171 1.53 3.64 10.88
N GLU A 172 2.40 2.98 11.63
CA GLU A 172 2.27 2.84 13.10
C GLU A 172 2.35 4.19 13.81
N ARG A 173 3.33 5.03 13.45
CA ARG A 173 3.49 6.37 14.03
C ARG A 173 2.32 7.27 13.66
N ASP A 174 1.87 7.27 12.41
CA ASP A 174 0.74 8.08 11.95
C ASP A 174 -0.55 7.65 12.68
N ALA A 175 -0.73 6.35 12.96
CA ALA A 175 -1.86 5.83 13.75
C ALA A 175 -1.82 6.25 15.23
N LEU A 176 -0.64 6.28 15.85
CA LEU A 176 -0.47 6.77 17.24
C LEU A 176 -0.61 8.29 17.33
N SER A 177 -0.05 9.02 16.38
CA SER A 177 -0.09 10.49 16.34
C SER A 177 -1.50 11.04 16.06
N ALA A 178 -2.36 10.27 15.37
CA ALA A 178 -3.77 10.62 15.18
C ALA A 178 -4.56 10.78 16.50
N GLN A 179 -4.01 10.35 17.63
CA GLN A 179 -4.60 10.55 18.97
C GLN A 179 -4.40 11.98 19.52
N GLY A 180 -3.61 12.82 18.85
CA GLY A 180 -3.41 14.25 19.18
C GLY A 180 -2.06 14.55 19.85
N ASP A 181 -1.73 15.83 20.00
CA ASP A 181 -0.58 16.27 20.79
C ASP A 181 -0.92 16.14 22.28
N VAL A 182 -0.29 15.15 22.91
CA VAL A 182 -0.58 14.76 24.29
C VAL A 182 0.34 15.45 25.28
N SER A 183 1.39 16.15 24.83
CA SER A 183 2.41 16.72 25.72
C SER A 183 1.81 17.79 26.67
N ASP A 184 1.05 18.74 26.12
CA ASP A 184 0.35 19.76 26.90
C ASP A 184 -0.71 19.15 27.84
N ARG A 185 -1.34 18.06 27.40
CA ARG A 185 -2.34 17.33 28.17
C ARG A 185 -1.70 16.60 29.36
N ILE A 186 -0.57 15.92 29.16
CA ILE A 186 0.19 15.26 30.22
C ILE A 186 0.63 16.29 31.27
N GLY A 187 1.22 17.40 30.85
CA GLY A 187 1.68 18.45 31.78
C GLY A 187 0.54 19.03 32.63
N PHE A 188 -0.65 19.20 32.04
CA PHE A 188 -1.84 19.62 32.78
C PHE A 188 -2.33 18.58 33.80
N LEU A 189 -2.39 17.30 33.42
CA LEU A 189 -2.85 16.22 34.30
C LEU A 189 -1.85 15.94 35.43
N GLU A 190 -0.55 16.03 35.16
CA GLU A 190 0.49 15.89 36.19
C GLU A 190 0.41 17.00 37.24
N HIS A 191 0.12 18.24 36.82
CA HIS A 191 -0.10 19.34 37.76
C HIS A 191 -1.31 19.07 38.67
N GLN A 192 -2.40 18.56 38.10
CA GLN A 192 -3.60 18.15 38.84
C GLN A 192 -3.33 17.00 39.80
N LEU A 193 -2.63 15.97 39.35
CA LEU A 193 -2.28 14.81 40.17
C LEU A 193 -1.40 15.21 41.36
N ALA A 194 -0.37 16.03 41.11
CA ALA A 194 0.53 16.53 42.14
C ALA A 194 -0.17 17.41 43.19
N GLU A 195 -1.33 18.00 42.86
CA GLU A 195 -2.16 18.74 43.82
C GLU A 195 -2.95 17.81 44.73
N LEU A 196 -3.53 16.74 44.17
CA LEU A 196 -4.27 15.71 44.90
C LEU A 196 -3.35 14.87 45.81
N GLU A 197 -2.15 14.54 45.35
CA GLU A 197 -1.17 13.74 46.11
C GLU A 197 -0.61 14.43 47.35
N ARG A 198 -0.80 15.76 47.51
CA ARG A 198 -0.35 16.50 48.70
C ARG A 198 -1.23 16.31 49.92
N GLU A 199 -2.45 15.83 49.73
CA GLU A 199 -3.40 15.56 50.81
C GLU A 199 -3.62 14.05 50.96
N ASP A 200 -3.94 13.63 52.18
CA ASP A 200 -4.42 12.28 52.42
C ASP A 200 -5.92 12.22 52.10
N LEU A 201 -6.22 11.52 51.01
CA LEU A 201 -7.53 11.44 50.35
C LEU A 201 -8.28 10.13 50.67
N ASP A 202 -7.82 9.33 51.65
CA ASP A 202 -8.55 8.12 52.06
C ASP A 202 -9.98 8.49 52.50
N PRO A 203 -11.04 7.96 51.86
CA PRO A 203 -12.42 8.23 52.24
C PRO A 203 -12.71 7.97 53.72
N ALA A 204 -12.06 6.96 54.32
CA ALA A 204 -12.21 6.66 55.74
C ALA A 204 -11.58 7.75 56.62
N ALA A 205 -10.43 8.29 56.23
CA ALA A 205 -9.77 9.38 56.92
C ALA A 205 -10.55 10.70 56.81
N ILE A 206 -11.12 10.99 55.64
CA ILE A 206 -11.98 12.17 55.42
C ILE A 206 -13.26 12.06 56.26
N ALA A 207 -13.93 10.91 56.26
CA ALA A 207 -15.12 10.70 57.07
C ALA A 207 -14.83 10.83 58.58
N ALA A 208 -13.70 10.30 59.03
CA ALA A 208 -13.26 10.46 60.43
C ALA A 208 -12.95 11.93 60.76
N LEU A 209 -12.34 12.68 59.84
CA LEU A 209 -12.06 14.10 60.00
C LEU A 209 -13.35 14.93 60.14
N ASP A 210 -14.38 14.64 59.34
CA ASP A 210 -15.68 15.29 59.44
C ASP A 210 -16.38 15.02 60.79
N VAL A 211 -16.34 13.76 61.25
CA VAL A 211 -16.91 13.36 62.55
C VAL A 211 -16.19 14.08 63.70
N ASN A 212 -14.85 14.11 63.65
CA ASN A 212 -14.04 14.77 64.67
C ASN A 212 -14.25 16.29 64.67
N HIS A 213 -14.34 16.92 63.48
CA HIS A 213 -14.63 18.33 63.35
C HIS A 213 -16.00 18.69 63.96
N ARG A 214 -17.06 17.92 63.67
CA ARG A 214 -18.39 18.14 64.29
C ARG A 214 -18.35 18.00 65.81
N ARG A 215 -17.63 17.00 66.32
CA ARG A 215 -17.47 16.79 67.77
C ARG A 215 -16.78 17.98 68.43
N GLN A 216 -15.70 18.48 67.83
CA GLN A 216 -14.94 19.64 68.34
C GLN A 216 -15.72 20.96 68.20
N ALA A 217 -16.44 21.17 67.10
CA ALA A 217 -17.27 22.36 66.89
C ALA A 217 -18.35 22.53 67.97
N HIS A 218 -18.82 21.42 68.55
CA HIS A 218 -19.80 21.40 69.63
C HIS A 218 -19.20 21.13 71.01
N ALA A 219 -17.89 20.99 71.15
CA ALA A 219 -17.23 20.60 72.40
C ALA A 219 -17.60 21.54 73.57
N THR A 220 -17.53 22.86 73.38
CA THR A 220 -17.88 23.83 74.43
C THR A 220 -19.35 23.72 74.88
N ALA A 221 -20.28 23.49 73.95
CA ALA A 221 -21.70 23.33 74.28
C ALA A 221 -21.98 21.98 74.97
N LEU A 222 -21.29 20.91 74.55
CA LEU A 222 -21.38 19.59 75.14
C LEU A 222 -20.79 19.56 76.55
N ILE A 223 -19.61 20.16 76.76
CA ILE A 223 -18.98 20.33 78.09
C ILE A 223 -19.92 21.12 79.00
N GLY A 224 -20.45 22.25 78.54
CA GLY A 224 -21.39 23.06 79.33
C GLY A 224 -22.68 22.33 79.69
N ALA A 225 -23.20 21.48 78.80
CA ALA A 225 -24.36 20.63 79.09
C ALA A 225 -24.02 19.54 80.12
N CYS A 226 -22.84 18.91 80.02
CA CYS A 226 -22.37 17.92 80.99
C CYS A 226 -22.19 18.55 82.38
N ASP A 227 -21.52 19.70 82.45
CA ASP A 227 -21.30 20.44 83.70
C ASP A 227 -22.62 20.82 84.36
N SER A 228 -23.58 21.32 83.58
CA SER A 228 -24.89 21.72 84.09
C SER A 228 -25.69 20.53 84.64
N VAL A 229 -25.69 19.39 83.95
CA VAL A 229 -26.38 18.17 84.41
C VAL A 229 -25.68 17.61 85.65
N ALA A 230 -24.35 17.57 85.68
CA ALA A 230 -23.58 17.12 86.84
C ALA A 230 -23.89 17.98 88.08
N GLN A 231 -23.97 19.30 87.91
CA GLN A 231 -24.34 20.22 89.00
C GLN A 231 -25.78 20.00 89.51
N GLN A 232 -26.74 19.72 88.63
CA GLN A 232 -28.12 19.42 89.04
C GLN A 232 -28.23 18.10 89.81
N LEU A 233 -27.45 17.10 89.41
CA LEU A 233 -27.49 15.77 90.02
C LEU A 233 -26.72 15.70 91.34
N ASN A 234 -25.54 16.32 91.44
CA ASN A 234 -24.63 16.20 92.59
C ASN A 234 -23.83 17.48 92.91
N GLY A 235 -24.38 18.66 92.64
CA GLY A 235 -23.74 19.93 92.96
C GLY A 235 -23.81 20.30 94.45
N ASP A 236 -22.77 20.98 94.93
CA ASP A 236 -22.69 21.50 96.31
C ASP A 236 -23.51 22.78 96.53
N ASP A 237 -23.86 23.49 95.45
CA ASP A 237 -24.64 24.73 95.48
C ASP A 237 -26.14 24.47 95.30
N GLY A 238 -26.87 24.36 96.41
CA GLY A 238 -28.33 24.21 96.43
C GLY A 238 -28.80 22.78 96.64
N ALA A 239 -30.08 22.52 96.34
CA ALA A 239 -30.69 21.20 96.50
C ALA A 239 -30.37 20.32 95.27
N SER A 240 -29.38 19.43 95.38
CA SER A 240 -29.07 18.45 94.34
C SER A 240 -30.03 17.26 94.38
N ALA A 241 -30.23 16.59 93.24
CA ALA A 241 -31.10 15.41 93.20
C ALA A 241 -30.61 14.31 94.16
N LEU A 242 -29.29 14.06 94.19
CA LEU A 242 -28.69 13.10 95.12
C LEU A 242 -28.88 13.52 96.58
N GLY A 243 -28.63 14.80 96.91
CA GLY A 243 -28.80 15.34 98.26
C GLY A 243 -30.24 15.26 98.76
N LEU A 244 -31.22 15.65 97.92
CA LEU A 244 -32.65 15.54 98.26
C LEU A 244 -33.10 14.10 98.48
N LEU A 245 -32.58 13.16 97.69
CA LEU A 245 -32.88 11.73 97.87
C LEU A 245 -32.25 11.21 99.18
N GLN A 246 -31.00 11.58 99.48
CA GLN A 246 -30.33 11.20 100.72
C GLN A 246 -31.01 11.78 101.96
N ASP A 247 -31.43 13.05 101.93
CA ASP A 247 -32.20 13.68 103.01
C ASP A 247 -33.56 13.01 103.20
N SER A 248 -34.27 12.71 102.10
CA SER A 248 -35.55 11.99 102.14
C SER A 248 -35.41 10.61 102.79
N ARG A 249 -34.32 9.89 102.47
CA ARG A 249 -34.00 8.61 103.09
C ARG A 249 -33.65 8.75 104.57
N HIS A 250 -32.89 9.79 104.93
CA HIS A 250 -32.59 10.10 106.32
C HIS A 250 -33.87 10.35 107.13
N ASP A 251 -34.79 11.16 106.62
CA ASP A 251 -36.07 11.44 107.28
C ASP A 251 -36.96 10.21 107.39
N LEU A 252 -37.02 9.36 106.34
CA LEU A 252 -37.73 8.08 106.40
C LEU A 252 -37.13 7.14 107.45
N SER A 253 -35.80 7.09 107.57
CA SER A 253 -35.12 6.21 108.54
C SER A 253 -35.49 6.54 109.99
N ARG A 254 -35.77 7.81 110.30
CA ARG A 254 -36.15 8.28 111.65
C ARG A 254 -37.54 7.81 112.09
N VAL A 255 -38.40 7.45 111.14
CA VAL A 255 -39.78 7.00 111.39
C VAL A 255 -40.00 5.53 111.02
N ALA A 256 -38.99 4.86 110.47
CA ALA A 256 -39.07 3.49 109.98
C ALA A 256 -39.42 2.46 111.08
N GLU A 257 -39.00 2.69 112.33
CA GLU A 257 -39.37 1.83 113.47
C GLU A 257 -40.88 1.90 113.81
N HIS A 258 -41.55 2.99 113.43
CA HIS A 258 -42.97 3.20 113.69
C HIS A 258 -43.87 2.68 112.54
N GLU A 259 -43.35 2.58 111.31
CA GLU A 259 -44.07 2.04 110.14
C GLU A 259 -43.10 1.26 109.22
N PRO A 260 -43.01 -0.09 109.38
CA PRO A 260 -42.06 -0.93 108.63
C PRO A 260 -42.25 -0.93 107.11
N ARG A 261 -43.44 -0.60 106.60
CA ARG A 261 -43.69 -0.53 105.14
C ARG A 261 -42.88 0.56 104.45
N LEU A 262 -42.38 1.55 105.19
CA LEU A 262 -41.49 2.59 104.66
C LEU A 262 -40.14 2.03 104.19
N GLY A 263 -39.75 0.82 104.61
CA GLY A 263 -38.53 0.15 104.13
C GLY A 263 -38.54 -0.17 102.63
N GLU A 264 -39.70 -0.49 102.05
CA GLU A 264 -39.82 -0.68 100.58
C GLU A 264 -39.62 0.64 99.83
N VAL A 265 -40.05 1.76 100.42
CA VAL A 265 -39.85 3.11 99.85
C VAL A 265 -38.38 3.51 99.93
N ASP A 266 -37.70 3.27 101.06
CA ASP A 266 -36.25 3.53 101.20
C ASP A 266 -35.43 2.73 100.18
N ALA A 267 -35.75 1.45 99.96
CA ALA A 267 -35.06 0.61 98.98
C ALA A 267 -35.19 1.14 97.54
N LEU A 268 -36.35 1.70 97.17
CA LEU A 268 -36.54 2.35 95.87
C LEU A 268 -35.72 3.64 95.75
N LEU A 269 -35.62 4.42 96.83
CA LEU A 269 -34.78 5.63 96.85
C LEU A 269 -33.28 5.30 96.81
N ASP A 270 -32.84 4.23 97.48
CA ASP A 270 -31.47 3.71 97.42
C ASP A 270 -31.08 3.31 96.00
N SER A 271 -31.95 2.57 95.32
CA SER A 271 -31.72 2.19 93.92
C SER A 271 -31.63 3.42 93.01
N ALA A 272 -32.43 4.47 93.25
CA ALA A 272 -32.36 5.70 92.47
C ALA A 272 -31.04 6.46 92.69
N VAL A 273 -30.53 6.48 93.93
CA VAL A 273 -29.21 7.05 94.28
C VAL A 273 -28.11 6.35 93.48
N ILE A 274 -28.06 5.01 93.49
CA ILE A 274 -27.05 4.22 92.77
C ILE A 274 -27.09 4.51 91.26
N GLN A 275 -28.29 4.58 90.66
CA GLN A 275 -28.43 4.86 89.22
C GLN A 275 -27.99 6.28 88.83
N ILE A 276 -28.20 7.27 89.71
CA ILE A 276 -27.73 8.64 89.48
C ILE A 276 -26.19 8.70 89.58
N GLU A 277 -25.58 7.99 90.53
CA GLU A 277 -24.12 7.89 90.66
C GLU A 277 -23.48 7.24 89.43
N GLU A 278 -24.07 6.18 88.88
CA GLU A 278 -23.60 5.55 87.64
C GLU A 278 -23.72 6.50 86.43
N ALA A 279 -24.82 7.24 86.32
CA ALA A 279 -25.03 8.21 85.25
C ALA A 279 -24.01 9.37 85.33
N LEU A 280 -23.69 9.84 86.54
CA LEU A 280 -22.63 10.83 86.78
C LEU A 280 -21.26 10.32 86.34
N ALA A 281 -20.91 9.08 86.71
CA ALA A 281 -19.64 8.48 86.30
C ALA A 281 -19.51 8.32 84.78
N LEU A 282 -20.62 8.05 84.06
CA LEU A 282 -20.63 8.03 82.60
C LEU A 282 -20.51 9.43 82.00
N LEU A 283 -21.20 10.41 82.59
CA LEU A 283 -21.16 11.82 82.16
C LEU A 283 -19.75 12.41 82.30
N ASP A 284 -19.06 12.12 83.41
CA ASP A 284 -17.69 12.56 83.65
C ASP A 284 -16.72 11.97 82.62
N ARG A 285 -16.85 10.68 82.26
CA ARG A 285 -16.02 10.10 81.19
C ARG A 285 -16.24 10.78 79.85
N VAL A 286 -17.50 11.05 79.48
CA VAL A 286 -17.82 11.75 78.23
C VAL A 286 -17.25 13.16 78.23
N ARG A 287 -17.32 13.86 79.36
CA ARG A 287 -16.78 15.20 79.56
C ARG A 287 -15.26 15.22 79.48
N ASP A 288 -14.57 14.31 80.16
CA ASP A 288 -13.11 14.21 80.17
C ASP A 288 -12.56 13.90 78.77
N ASP A 289 -13.30 13.13 77.97
CA ASP A 289 -12.97 12.85 76.57
C ASP A 289 -13.22 14.06 75.64
N LEU A 290 -13.94 15.10 76.08
CA LEU A 290 -14.19 16.32 75.30
C LEU A 290 -13.09 17.36 75.59
N GLU A 291 -11.91 17.18 75.00
CA GLU A 291 -10.87 18.20 74.98
C GLU A 291 -11.16 19.27 73.91
N ALA A 292 -11.41 20.52 74.31
CA ALA A 292 -11.46 21.64 73.38
C ALA A 292 -10.04 22.20 73.14
N ASP A 293 -9.33 21.67 72.14
CA ASP A 293 -8.04 22.22 71.67
C ASP A 293 -8.28 23.14 70.44
N PRO A 294 -8.22 24.47 70.60
CA PRO A 294 -8.47 25.40 69.50
C PRO A 294 -7.47 25.25 68.34
N ALA A 295 -6.23 24.88 68.63
CA ALA A 295 -5.19 24.74 67.61
C ALA A 295 -5.44 23.49 66.73
N GLN A 296 -5.89 22.39 67.33
CA GLN A 296 -6.31 21.21 66.58
C GLN A 296 -7.57 21.47 65.76
N PHE A 297 -8.56 22.17 66.32
CA PHE A 297 -9.77 22.54 65.59
C PHE A 297 -9.47 23.42 64.37
N GLU A 298 -8.64 24.45 64.52
CA GLU A 298 -8.20 25.29 63.39
C GLU A 298 -7.39 24.52 62.35
N ALA A 299 -6.62 23.49 62.75
CA ALA A 299 -5.92 22.63 61.82
C ALA A 299 -6.88 21.73 61.03
N MET A 300 -7.93 21.20 61.68
CA MET A 300 -8.98 20.40 61.04
C MET A 300 -9.80 21.24 60.06
N GLU A 301 -10.23 22.44 60.45
CA GLU A 301 -10.96 23.39 59.58
C GLU A 301 -10.13 23.76 58.35
N ARG A 302 -8.84 24.07 58.53
CA ARG A 302 -7.95 24.35 57.39
C ARG A 302 -7.80 23.14 56.47
N ARG A 303 -7.76 21.92 57.00
CA ARG A 303 -7.65 20.69 56.19
C ARG A 303 -8.96 20.40 55.43
N LEU A 304 -10.12 20.48 56.10
CA LEU A 304 -11.43 20.32 55.47
C LEU A 304 -11.66 21.37 54.38
N GLY A 305 -11.27 22.63 54.64
CA GLY A 305 -11.31 23.70 53.64
C GLY A 305 -10.50 23.35 52.39
N ARG A 306 -9.26 22.87 52.53
CA ARG A 306 -8.42 22.44 51.40
C ARG A 306 -9.05 21.27 50.63
N LEU A 307 -9.60 20.27 51.33
CA LEU A 307 -10.28 19.14 50.69
C LEU A 307 -11.53 19.58 49.91
N HIS A 308 -12.30 20.52 50.44
CA HIS A 308 -13.48 21.08 49.74
C HIS A 308 -13.09 21.94 48.54
N ASP A 309 -12.01 22.70 48.63
CA ASP A 309 -11.48 23.48 47.51
C ASP A 309 -10.95 22.57 46.40
N LEU A 310 -10.27 21.47 46.75
CA LEU A 310 -9.87 20.42 45.82
C LEU A 310 -11.09 19.77 45.14
N ALA A 311 -12.07 19.34 45.93
CA ALA A 311 -13.32 18.77 45.43
C ALA A 311 -14.02 19.72 44.44
N ARG A 312 -14.09 21.02 44.76
CA ARG A 312 -14.67 22.03 43.87
C ARG A 312 -13.85 22.22 42.58
N LYS A 313 -12.52 22.26 42.68
CA LYS A 313 -11.62 22.42 41.52
C LYS A 313 -11.73 21.24 40.54
N HIS A 314 -11.84 20.02 41.07
CA HIS A 314 -11.97 18.78 40.30
C HIS A 314 -13.42 18.40 39.96
N ARG A 315 -14.41 19.13 40.50
CA ARG A 315 -15.85 18.92 40.30
C ARG A 315 -16.34 17.52 40.72
N VAL A 316 -15.77 17.02 41.81
CA VAL A 316 -16.13 15.75 42.45
C VAL A 316 -16.47 16.01 43.92
N THR A 317 -17.06 15.04 44.62
CA THR A 317 -17.22 15.14 46.07
C THR A 317 -15.92 14.79 46.81
N PRO A 318 -15.73 15.23 48.07
CA PRO A 318 -14.51 14.92 48.82
C PRO A 318 -14.19 13.42 48.94
N ASP A 319 -15.21 12.56 49.03
CA ASP A 319 -15.10 11.10 49.06
C ASP A 319 -14.73 10.47 47.71
N GLU A 320 -14.94 11.18 46.60
CA GLU A 320 -14.58 10.77 45.25
C GLU A 320 -13.14 11.19 44.84
N LEU A 321 -12.48 12.04 45.63
CA LEU A 321 -11.15 12.59 45.31
C LEU A 321 -10.09 11.50 45.11
N ALA A 322 -10.11 10.42 45.90
CA ALA A 322 -9.18 9.30 45.74
C ALA A 322 -9.39 8.56 44.41
N ALA A 323 -10.65 8.25 44.07
CA ALA A 323 -10.97 7.58 42.80
C ALA A 323 -10.62 8.47 41.60
N HIS A 324 -10.84 9.78 41.71
CA HIS A 324 -10.46 10.74 40.69
C HIS A 324 -8.93 10.83 40.51
N ARG A 325 -8.16 10.86 41.60
CA ARG A 325 -6.69 10.79 41.57
C ARG A 325 -6.22 9.53 40.82
N ASP A 326 -6.78 8.38 41.17
CA ASP A 326 -6.39 7.10 40.56
C ASP A 326 -6.74 7.06 39.06
N HIS A 327 -7.87 7.66 38.66
CA HIS A 327 -8.24 7.82 37.25
C HIS A 327 -7.26 8.71 36.49
N LEU A 328 -6.90 9.87 37.05
CA LEU A 328 -5.92 10.78 36.45
C LEU A 328 -4.54 10.13 36.35
N SER A 329 -4.13 9.35 37.37
CA SER A 329 -2.88 8.60 37.37
C SER A 329 -2.83 7.58 36.22
N ALA A 330 -3.90 6.79 36.05
CA ALA A 330 -4.00 5.83 34.94
C ALA A 330 -4.02 6.51 33.56
N GLU A 331 -4.69 7.66 33.42
CA GLU A 331 -4.67 8.46 32.18
C GLU A 331 -3.24 8.92 31.87
N VAL A 332 -2.52 9.48 32.85
CA VAL A 332 -1.12 9.93 32.67
C VAL A 332 -0.20 8.79 32.29
N GLU A 333 -0.29 7.62 32.94
CA GLU A 333 0.53 6.46 32.59
C GLU A 333 0.29 5.97 31.15
N SER A 334 -0.98 5.88 30.74
CA SER A 334 -1.33 5.51 29.36
C SER A 334 -0.75 6.49 28.33
N LEU A 335 -0.84 7.79 28.63
CA LEU A 335 -0.37 8.84 27.74
C LEU A 335 1.16 8.90 27.65
N ARG A 336 1.87 8.69 28.77
CA ARG A 336 3.34 8.56 28.79
C ARG A 336 3.82 7.36 27.99
N GLY A 337 3.16 6.21 28.12
CA GLY A 337 3.50 5.02 27.33
C GLY A 337 3.37 5.24 25.82
N ALA A 338 2.39 6.05 25.39
CA ALA A 338 2.23 6.43 23.99
C ALA A 338 3.35 7.38 23.51
N ASP A 339 3.73 8.39 24.31
CA ASP A 339 4.83 9.32 23.96
C ASP A 339 6.19 8.59 23.89
N GLU A 340 6.48 7.73 24.86
CA GLU A 340 7.69 6.89 24.84
C GLU A 340 7.73 5.99 23.58
N ARG A 341 6.57 5.43 23.19
CA ARG A 341 6.47 4.64 21.95
C ARG A 341 6.70 5.50 20.71
N LEU A 342 6.15 6.70 20.65
CA LEU A 342 6.37 7.63 19.53
C LEU A 342 7.86 8.00 19.40
N GLN A 343 8.53 8.33 20.51
CA GLN A 343 9.97 8.62 20.51
C GLN A 343 10.81 7.41 20.07
N GLN A 344 10.43 6.19 20.46
CA GLN A 344 11.08 4.97 19.98
C GLN A 344 10.83 4.76 18.48
N LEU A 345 9.61 5.00 18.00
CA LEU A 345 9.26 4.90 16.59
C LEU A 345 10.06 5.88 15.75
N ASP A 346 10.24 7.12 16.19
CA ASP A 346 11.05 8.10 15.46
C ASP A 346 12.50 7.65 15.30
N LYS A 347 13.11 7.08 16.35
CA LYS A 347 14.46 6.49 16.26
C LYS A 347 14.52 5.29 15.30
N HIS A 348 13.50 4.44 15.34
CA HIS A 348 13.40 3.31 14.40
C HIS A 348 13.18 3.77 12.97
N ILE A 349 12.38 4.82 12.75
CA ILE A 349 12.13 5.45 11.45
C ILE A 349 13.43 6.04 10.91
N GLU A 350 14.22 6.73 11.73
CA GLU A 350 15.52 7.27 11.31
C GLU A 350 16.48 6.15 10.87
N THR A 351 16.54 5.06 11.65
CA THR A 351 17.34 3.88 11.32
C THR A 351 16.86 3.23 10.01
N ALA A 352 15.54 3.04 9.85
CA ALA A 352 14.95 2.46 8.65
C ALA A 352 15.14 3.36 7.41
N THR A 353 15.10 4.68 7.61
CA THR A 353 15.39 5.67 6.57
C THR A 353 16.84 5.55 6.10
N GLY A 354 17.79 5.43 7.03
CA GLY A 354 19.21 5.20 6.70
C GLY A 354 19.43 3.91 5.93
N ALA A 355 18.78 2.81 6.35
CA ALA A 355 18.85 1.52 5.68
C ALA A 355 18.27 1.58 4.25
N TRP A 356 17.10 2.20 4.07
CA TRP A 356 16.50 2.38 2.75
C TRP A 356 17.37 3.27 1.85
N ARG A 357 17.90 4.40 2.36
CA ARG A 357 18.80 5.28 1.60
C ARG A 357 20.06 4.56 1.13
N SER A 358 20.65 3.72 1.99
CA SER A 358 21.83 2.93 1.63
C SER A 358 21.50 1.89 0.55
N ALA A 359 20.41 1.14 0.71
CA ALA A 359 19.98 0.15 -0.30
C ALA A 359 19.59 0.82 -1.62
N ALA A 360 18.86 1.94 -1.56
CA ALA A 360 18.46 2.71 -2.72
C ALA A 360 19.68 3.30 -3.44
N GLY A 361 20.65 3.86 -2.72
CA GLY A 361 21.90 4.38 -3.30
C GLY A 361 22.69 3.29 -4.04
N ALA A 362 22.83 2.10 -3.47
CA ALA A 362 23.48 0.97 -4.15
C ALA A 362 22.73 0.55 -5.43
N LEU A 363 21.39 0.61 -5.43
CA LEU A 363 20.57 0.37 -6.62
C LEU A 363 20.74 1.49 -7.65
N SER A 364 20.76 2.76 -7.24
CA SER A 364 20.97 3.93 -8.09
C SER A 364 22.34 3.89 -8.78
N ASP A 365 23.41 3.51 -8.06
CA ASP A 365 24.76 3.37 -8.62
C ASP A 365 24.80 2.30 -9.73
N SER A 366 24.21 1.12 -9.44
CA SER A 366 24.09 0.04 -10.42
C SER A 366 23.29 0.47 -11.65
N ARG A 367 22.15 1.14 -11.44
CA ARG A 367 21.31 1.67 -12.51
C ARG A 367 22.01 2.75 -13.32
N THR A 368 22.85 3.58 -12.71
CA THR A 368 23.61 4.63 -13.41
C THR A 368 24.64 4.02 -14.35
N ALA A 369 25.44 3.06 -13.86
CA ALA A 369 26.40 2.35 -14.70
C ALA A 369 25.72 1.59 -15.84
N ALA A 370 24.60 0.93 -15.56
CA ALA A 370 23.79 0.24 -16.57
C ALA A 370 23.19 1.20 -17.59
N ALA A 371 22.69 2.37 -17.14
CA ALA A 371 22.11 3.38 -17.99
C ALA A 371 23.14 3.92 -18.99
N GLU A 372 24.37 4.20 -18.55
CA GLU A 372 25.47 4.65 -19.42
C GLU A 372 25.85 3.56 -20.45
N ALA A 373 26.02 2.31 -20.00
CA ALA A 373 26.39 1.21 -20.87
C ALA A 373 25.32 0.90 -21.93
N LEU A 374 24.05 0.81 -21.51
CA LEU A 374 22.93 0.56 -22.42
C LEU A 374 22.70 1.75 -23.35
N SER A 375 22.89 2.99 -22.86
CA SER A 375 22.83 4.20 -23.71
C SER A 375 23.87 4.17 -24.83
N ALA A 376 25.11 3.82 -24.51
CA ALA A 376 26.19 3.73 -25.49
C ALA A 376 25.95 2.60 -26.52
N ALA A 377 25.59 1.41 -26.06
CA ALA A 377 25.31 0.26 -26.92
C ALA A 377 24.14 0.53 -27.88
N THR A 378 23.05 1.10 -27.36
CA THR A 378 21.86 1.44 -28.15
C THR A 378 22.17 2.56 -29.15
N THR A 379 22.94 3.58 -28.75
CA THR A 379 23.35 4.67 -29.65
C THR A 379 24.19 4.16 -30.81
N ALA A 380 25.11 3.22 -30.57
CA ALA A 380 25.88 2.58 -31.64
C ALA A 380 24.96 1.84 -32.64
N LEU A 381 24.00 1.06 -32.13
CA LEU A 381 23.03 0.35 -32.96
C LEU A 381 22.11 1.29 -33.74
N ILE A 382 21.64 2.38 -33.15
CA ILE A 382 20.84 3.42 -33.83
C ILE A 382 21.61 3.97 -35.05
N GLY A 383 22.92 4.20 -34.90
CA GLY A 383 23.79 4.63 -36.00
C GLY A 383 23.87 3.60 -37.14
N GLU A 384 24.01 2.31 -36.81
CA GLU A 384 24.01 1.21 -37.80
C GLU A 384 22.66 1.08 -38.53
N LEU A 385 21.56 1.39 -37.86
CA LEU A 385 20.18 1.29 -38.38
C LEU A 385 19.76 2.52 -39.22
N GLY A 386 20.72 3.28 -39.74
CA GLY A 386 20.48 4.37 -40.69
C GLY A 386 20.02 5.68 -40.04
N MET A 387 20.10 5.81 -38.71
CA MET A 387 19.79 7.04 -37.97
C MET A 387 21.10 7.71 -37.52
N GLY A 388 21.96 8.00 -38.50
CA GLY A 388 23.27 8.62 -38.27
C GLY A 388 23.15 9.97 -37.55
N GLY A 389 23.83 10.11 -36.41
CA GLY A 389 23.74 11.29 -35.55
C GLY A 389 22.63 11.23 -34.50
N GLY A 390 21.86 10.14 -34.46
CA GLY A 390 20.93 9.86 -33.38
C GLY A 390 21.64 9.50 -32.07
N GLN A 391 21.03 9.82 -30.94
CA GLN A 391 21.51 9.50 -29.60
C GLN A 391 20.38 8.95 -28.75
N PHE A 392 20.69 7.92 -27.96
CA PHE A 392 19.79 7.37 -26.96
C PHE A 392 20.40 7.58 -25.57
N LEU A 393 19.58 8.06 -24.64
CA LEU A 393 19.98 8.40 -23.29
C LEU A 393 18.93 7.89 -22.30
N ILE A 394 19.40 7.20 -21.28
CA ILE A 394 18.56 6.80 -20.15
C ILE A 394 18.76 7.81 -19.03
N GLN A 395 17.69 8.53 -18.68
CA GLN A 395 17.74 9.52 -17.61
C GLN A 395 17.14 8.93 -16.32
N LEU A 396 17.90 9.03 -15.24
CA LEU A 396 17.45 8.74 -13.88
C LEU A 396 17.03 10.05 -13.22
N GLN A 397 15.74 10.18 -12.92
CA GLN A 397 15.13 11.36 -12.30
C GLN A 397 14.84 11.05 -10.83
N PRO A 398 15.50 11.70 -9.86
CA PRO A 398 15.24 11.46 -8.44
C PRO A 398 13.77 11.69 -8.07
N HIS A 399 13.24 10.87 -7.19
CA HIS A 399 11.96 11.09 -6.53
C HIS A 399 12.14 11.98 -5.31
N GLU A 400 11.54 13.16 -5.33
CA GLU A 400 11.35 13.96 -4.12
C GLU A 400 10.09 13.46 -3.38
N SER A 401 10.24 12.40 -2.60
CA SER A 401 9.18 11.86 -1.74
C SER A 401 9.67 11.76 -0.31
N ALA A 402 8.82 12.17 0.63
CA ALA A 402 9.06 11.97 2.07
C ALA A 402 8.79 10.52 2.53
N ARG A 403 8.23 9.68 1.65
CA ARG A 403 7.96 8.25 1.90
C ARG A 403 8.83 7.35 1.00
N PRO A 404 9.19 6.14 1.45
CA PRO A 404 9.97 5.21 0.66
C PRO A 404 9.19 4.72 -0.56
N ASP A 405 9.84 4.66 -1.71
CA ASP A 405 9.32 3.93 -2.87
C ASP A 405 9.97 2.53 -2.90
N PRO A 406 9.17 1.45 -3.01
CA PRO A 406 9.70 0.09 -3.10
C PRO A 406 10.47 -0.18 -4.40
N ASN A 407 10.40 0.71 -5.39
CA ASN A 407 11.10 0.59 -6.67
C ASN A 407 12.42 1.36 -6.73
N GLY A 408 12.81 2.10 -5.69
CA GLY A 408 14.06 2.85 -5.60
C GLY A 408 13.88 4.37 -5.52
N ALA A 409 14.99 5.11 -5.57
CA ALA A 409 14.99 6.55 -5.35
C ALA A 409 14.76 7.38 -6.63
N GLU A 410 14.59 6.73 -7.79
CA GLU A 410 14.50 7.42 -9.07
C GLU A 410 13.46 6.80 -10.04
N ARG A 411 12.98 7.65 -10.94
CA ARG A 411 12.23 7.29 -12.13
C ARG A 411 13.19 7.16 -13.30
N VAL A 412 12.94 6.19 -14.17
CA VAL A 412 13.68 6.04 -15.43
C VAL A 412 12.84 6.64 -16.56
N GLU A 413 13.48 7.43 -17.42
CA GLU A 413 12.91 7.93 -18.67
C GLU A 413 13.89 7.73 -19.84
N PHE A 414 13.43 7.04 -20.88
CA PHE A 414 14.20 6.86 -22.11
C PHE A 414 14.03 8.06 -23.04
N LEU A 415 15.16 8.69 -23.39
CA LEU A 415 15.24 9.87 -24.24
C LEU A 415 15.97 9.54 -25.54
N VAL A 416 15.49 10.12 -26.63
CA VAL A 416 16.09 10.01 -27.97
C VAL A 416 16.27 11.38 -28.58
N ALA A 417 17.42 11.62 -29.18
CA ALA A 417 17.62 12.65 -30.21
C ALA A 417 17.72 11.92 -31.55
N ALA A 418 16.78 12.16 -32.48
CA ALA A 418 16.77 11.47 -33.78
C ALA A 418 17.84 12.01 -34.74
N ASN A 419 18.26 13.27 -34.55
CA ASN A 419 19.20 13.97 -35.43
C ASN A 419 20.25 14.72 -34.61
N ALA A 420 21.46 14.83 -35.16
CA ALA A 420 22.54 15.58 -34.54
C ALA A 420 22.13 17.04 -34.29
N GLY A 421 22.40 17.55 -33.08
CA GLY A 421 22.10 18.93 -32.68
C GLY A 421 20.68 19.18 -32.18
N GLN A 422 19.79 18.19 -32.17
CA GLN A 422 18.49 18.31 -31.50
C GLN A 422 18.57 17.84 -30.04
N PRO A 423 17.86 18.50 -29.11
CA PRO A 423 17.82 18.05 -27.72
C PRO A 423 17.07 16.70 -27.63
N PRO A 424 17.57 15.76 -26.81
CA PRO A 424 16.88 14.50 -26.54
C PRO A 424 15.46 14.72 -25.99
N ARG A 425 14.50 13.93 -26.45
CA ARG A 425 13.10 13.96 -26.01
C ARG A 425 12.64 12.57 -25.63
N ALA A 426 11.64 12.49 -24.76
CA ALA A 426 11.01 11.21 -24.41
C ALA A 426 10.59 10.43 -25.66
N LEU A 427 10.81 9.12 -25.65
CA LEU A 427 10.56 8.21 -26.78
C LEU A 427 9.16 8.38 -27.40
N ARG A 428 8.14 8.62 -26.57
CA ARG A 428 6.74 8.88 -26.98
C ARG A 428 6.52 10.13 -27.82
N LYS A 429 7.50 11.03 -27.89
CA LYS A 429 7.45 12.30 -28.65
C LYS A 429 8.19 12.22 -29.99
N VAL A 430 8.73 11.05 -30.35
CA VAL A 430 9.35 10.81 -31.66
C VAL A 430 8.25 10.74 -32.72
N ALA A 431 8.43 11.44 -33.85
CA ALA A 431 7.34 11.74 -34.78
C ALA A 431 7.11 10.68 -35.88
N SER A 432 8.06 9.77 -36.13
CA SER A 432 7.98 8.77 -37.20
C SER A 432 7.87 7.35 -36.64
N GLY A 433 6.84 6.60 -37.05
CA GLY A 433 6.61 5.21 -36.61
C GLY A 433 7.76 4.27 -36.99
N GLY A 434 8.29 4.40 -38.20
CA GLY A 434 9.42 3.58 -38.66
C GLY A 434 10.72 3.86 -37.91
N GLU A 435 11.00 5.12 -37.54
CA GLU A 435 12.14 5.45 -36.68
C GLU A 435 11.97 4.82 -35.30
N LEU A 436 10.76 4.88 -34.75
CA LEU A 436 10.48 4.34 -33.44
C LEU A 436 10.57 2.80 -33.40
N SER A 437 10.10 2.09 -34.43
CA SER A 437 10.31 0.64 -34.56
C SER A 437 11.79 0.28 -34.65
N ARG A 438 12.61 1.06 -35.37
CA ARG A 438 14.07 0.84 -35.43
C ARG A 438 14.77 1.15 -34.11
N ILE A 439 14.38 2.20 -33.41
CA ILE A 439 14.92 2.52 -32.07
C ILE A 439 14.54 1.42 -31.09
N SER A 440 13.29 0.93 -31.14
CA SER A 440 12.85 -0.19 -30.31
C SER A 440 13.70 -1.43 -30.59
N LEU A 441 13.92 -1.78 -31.86
CA LEU A 441 14.83 -2.87 -32.24
C LEU A 441 16.25 -2.67 -31.70
N ALA A 442 16.78 -1.45 -31.73
CA ALA A 442 18.10 -1.14 -31.17
C ALA A 442 18.15 -1.40 -29.66
N ILE A 443 17.12 -1.00 -28.91
CA ILE A 443 17.00 -1.22 -27.47
C ILE A 443 16.92 -2.72 -27.18
N GLU A 444 16.03 -3.45 -27.85
CA GLU A 444 15.83 -4.89 -27.66
C GLU A 444 17.10 -5.70 -27.97
N VAL A 445 17.83 -5.32 -29.03
CA VAL A 445 19.09 -5.97 -29.40
C VAL A 445 20.20 -5.62 -28.41
N ALA A 446 20.22 -4.39 -27.87
CA ALA A 446 21.16 -4.02 -26.83
C ALA A 446 20.86 -4.73 -25.49
N ALA A 447 19.58 -5.00 -25.21
CA ALA A 447 19.09 -5.69 -24.01
C ALA A 447 18.92 -7.21 -24.21
N LEU A 448 19.43 -7.77 -25.32
CA LEU A 448 19.20 -9.14 -25.74
C LEU A 448 19.48 -10.14 -24.61
N GLY A 449 18.53 -11.07 -24.42
CA GLY A 449 18.63 -12.12 -23.40
C GLY A 449 18.22 -11.70 -21.98
N LEU A 450 17.88 -10.43 -21.76
CA LEU A 450 17.52 -9.90 -20.45
C LEU A 450 16.05 -9.45 -20.35
N ASP A 451 15.36 -9.27 -21.48
CA ASP A 451 13.94 -8.92 -21.48
C ASP A 451 12.99 -10.06 -21.09
N SER A 452 11.79 -9.73 -20.64
CA SER A 452 10.85 -10.72 -20.09
C SER A 452 9.87 -11.31 -21.13
N VAL A 453 9.68 -10.64 -22.27
CA VAL A 453 8.64 -11.01 -23.25
C VAL A 453 9.18 -11.99 -24.31
N PRO A 454 8.53 -13.13 -24.56
CA PRO A 454 9.07 -14.18 -25.44
C PRO A 454 8.81 -13.94 -26.94
N THR A 455 7.78 -13.18 -27.30
CA THR A 455 7.38 -12.92 -28.69
C THR A 455 7.35 -11.43 -28.97
N MET A 456 8.01 -10.99 -30.04
CA MET A 456 8.10 -9.59 -30.45
C MET A 456 7.63 -9.43 -31.89
N VAL A 457 6.82 -8.42 -32.14
CA VAL A 457 6.27 -8.09 -33.46
C VAL A 457 6.84 -6.75 -33.90
N PHE A 458 7.49 -6.71 -35.05
CA PHE A 458 8.01 -5.49 -35.66
C PHE A 458 7.23 -5.19 -36.94
N ASP A 459 6.48 -4.10 -36.91
CA ASP A 459 5.84 -3.51 -38.08
C ASP A 459 6.57 -2.22 -38.49
N GLU A 460 6.60 -1.97 -39.79
CA GLU A 460 7.21 -0.78 -40.41
C GLU A 460 8.69 -0.51 -40.04
N VAL A 461 9.42 -1.48 -39.49
CA VAL A 461 10.84 -1.34 -39.14
C VAL A 461 11.71 -1.00 -40.36
N ASP A 462 11.24 -1.40 -41.54
CA ASP A 462 11.86 -1.17 -42.83
C ASP A 462 11.34 0.10 -43.55
N SER A 463 10.50 0.90 -42.90
CA SER A 463 9.94 2.13 -43.48
C SER A 463 11.00 3.23 -43.60
N GLY A 464 11.12 3.80 -44.80
CA GLY A 464 12.04 4.91 -45.08
C GLY A 464 13.51 4.51 -45.19
N ILE A 465 13.83 3.21 -45.29
CA ILE A 465 15.20 2.71 -45.46
C ILE A 465 15.35 1.83 -46.70
N GLY A 466 16.60 1.57 -47.11
CA GLY A 466 16.89 0.69 -48.24
C GLY A 466 18.37 0.30 -48.30
N GLY A 467 18.71 -0.59 -49.23
CA GLY A 467 20.10 -0.99 -49.51
C GLY A 467 20.78 -1.64 -48.30
N ALA A 468 21.97 -1.14 -47.94
CA ALA A 468 22.79 -1.68 -46.86
C ALA A 468 22.10 -1.61 -45.48
N VAL A 469 21.35 -0.53 -45.21
CA VAL A 469 20.64 -0.36 -43.93
C VAL A 469 19.57 -1.44 -43.76
N ALA A 470 18.86 -1.78 -44.83
CA ALA A 470 17.85 -2.84 -44.81
C ALA A 470 18.45 -4.22 -44.53
N ASP A 471 19.64 -4.51 -45.06
CA ASP A 471 20.36 -5.74 -44.75
C ASP A 471 20.78 -5.80 -43.28
N ILE A 472 21.30 -4.69 -42.73
CA ILE A 472 21.65 -4.59 -41.30
C ILE A 472 20.41 -4.80 -40.42
N VAL A 473 19.28 -4.14 -40.72
CA VAL A 473 18.01 -4.35 -39.99
C VAL A 473 17.61 -5.82 -39.99
N GLY A 474 17.66 -6.48 -41.15
CA GLY A 474 17.37 -7.91 -41.26
C GLY A 474 18.32 -8.76 -40.42
N GLN A 475 19.61 -8.45 -40.40
CA GLN A 475 20.60 -9.16 -39.57
C GLN A 475 20.30 -9.01 -38.07
N LYS A 476 19.96 -7.79 -37.61
CA LYS A 476 19.63 -7.53 -36.20
C LYS A 476 18.34 -8.24 -35.78
N LEU A 477 17.30 -8.24 -36.63
CA LEU A 477 16.05 -8.98 -36.39
C LEU A 477 16.28 -10.49 -36.35
N ARG A 478 17.16 -11.01 -37.22
CA ARG A 478 17.52 -12.43 -37.23
C ARG A 478 18.25 -12.82 -35.95
N ALA A 479 19.24 -12.03 -35.54
CA ALA A 479 19.98 -12.24 -34.29
C ALA A 479 19.06 -12.20 -33.07
N LEU A 480 18.13 -11.23 -33.01
CA LEU A 480 17.09 -11.20 -31.98
C LEU A 480 16.22 -12.47 -32.01
N GLY A 481 15.93 -12.97 -33.21
CA GLY A 481 15.23 -14.23 -33.44
C GLY A 481 15.95 -15.48 -32.93
N GLU A 482 17.25 -15.45 -32.68
CA GLU A 482 17.97 -16.62 -32.13
C GLU A 482 17.60 -16.87 -30.67
N GLU A 483 17.27 -15.82 -29.92
CA GLU A 483 16.91 -15.87 -28.50
C GLU A 483 15.40 -15.70 -28.26
N ARG A 484 14.70 -15.05 -29.19
CA ARG A 484 13.27 -14.69 -29.09
C ARG A 484 12.50 -15.11 -30.32
N GLN A 485 11.18 -15.15 -30.21
CA GLN A 485 10.35 -15.25 -31.40
C GLN A 485 10.10 -13.86 -31.98
N VAL A 486 10.54 -13.62 -33.21
CA VAL A 486 10.38 -12.33 -33.89
C VAL A 486 9.41 -12.49 -35.05
N LEU A 487 8.36 -11.67 -35.11
CA LEU A 487 7.47 -11.57 -36.26
C LEU A 487 7.75 -10.23 -36.95
N CYS A 488 8.22 -10.26 -38.19
CA CYS A 488 8.54 -9.05 -38.93
C CYS A 488 7.68 -8.95 -40.20
N VAL A 489 7.00 -7.82 -40.33
CA VAL A 489 6.28 -7.45 -41.55
C VAL A 489 7.20 -6.59 -42.39
N THR A 490 7.45 -6.99 -43.64
CA THR A 490 8.41 -6.26 -44.50
C THR A 490 8.01 -6.26 -45.97
N HIS A 491 8.47 -5.24 -46.68
CA HIS A 491 8.43 -5.13 -48.14
C HIS A 491 9.82 -5.21 -48.78
N LEU A 492 10.89 -5.24 -47.97
CA LEU A 492 12.26 -5.27 -48.45
C LEU A 492 12.78 -6.71 -48.56
N PRO A 493 13.26 -7.14 -49.75
CA PRO A 493 13.77 -8.50 -49.94
C PRO A 493 15.01 -8.79 -49.08
N GLN A 494 15.80 -7.76 -48.73
CA GLN A 494 16.96 -7.88 -47.84
C GLN A 494 16.56 -8.37 -46.45
N VAL A 495 15.51 -7.78 -45.88
CA VAL A 495 14.96 -8.19 -44.57
C VAL A 495 14.29 -9.55 -44.68
N ALA A 496 13.49 -9.77 -45.73
CA ALA A 496 12.76 -11.02 -45.91
C ALA A 496 13.66 -12.25 -46.11
N ALA A 497 14.83 -12.07 -46.72
CA ALA A 497 15.81 -13.12 -46.86
C ALA A 497 16.37 -13.62 -45.50
N LYS A 498 16.36 -12.78 -44.45
CA LYS A 498 16.90 -13.14 -43.12
C LYS A 498 15.94 -13.94 -42.24
N GLY A 499 14.68 -14.07 -42.64
CA GLY A 499 13.70 -14.89 -41.91
C GLY A 499 14.10 -16.38 -41.84
N HIS A 500 13.82 -17.02 -40.72
CA HIS A 500 13.86 -18.47 -40.58
C HIS A 500 12.64 -19.10 -41.26
N ALA A 501 11.47 -18.47 -41.11
CA ALA A 501 10.24 -18.79 -41.82
C ALA A 501 9.77 -17.57 -42.64
N HIS A 502 9.04 -17.81 -43.73
CA HIS A 502 8.57 -16.76 -44.61
C HIS A 502 7.14 -17.05 -45.07
N TYR A 503 6.21 -16.22 -44.62
CA TYR A 503 4.82 -16.17 -45.09
C TYR A 503 4.66 -15.13 -46.19
N ARG A 504 3.89 -15.48 -47.22
CA ARG A 504 3.45 -14.54 -48.26
C ARG A 504 1.96 -14.30 -48.14
N VAL A 505 1.62 -13.03 -48.17
CA VAL A 505 0.23 -12.57 -48.28
C VAL A 505 -0.08 -12.25 -49.74
N SER A 506 -1.11 -12.88 -50.28
CA SER A 506 -1.61 -12.63 -51.65
C SER A 506 -3.10 -12.31 -51.63
N LYS A 507 -3.54 -11.41 -52.53
CA LYS A 507 -4.96 -11.15 -52.76
C LYS A 507 -5.41 -11.94 -53.98
N ALA A 508 -6.52 -12.68 -53.85
CA ALA A 508 -7.16 -13.35 -54.97
C ALA A 508 -8.66 -13.02 -54.98
N PRO A 509 -9.25 -12.74 -56.16
CA PRO A 509 -10.70 -12.64 -56.27
C PRO A 509 -11.31 -14.04 -56.09
N VAL A 510 -12.13 -14.21 -55.06
CA VAL A 510 -12.89 -15.43 -54.79
C VAL A 510 -14.35 -15.02 -54.61
N ASP A 511 -15.24 -15.59 -55.42
CA ASP A 511 -16.67 -15.26 -55.45
C ASP A 511 -16.97 -13.77 -55.68
N GLY A 512 -16.17 -13.11 -56.52
CA GLY A 512 -16.34 -11.67 -56.84
C GLY A 512 -15.89 -10.72 -55.73
N MET A 513 -15.34 -11.23 -54.63
CA MET A 513 -14.74 -10.45 -53.54
C MET A 513 -13.24 -10.69 -53.45
N THR A 514 -12.47 -9.64 -53.17
CA THR A 514 -11.03 -9.76 -52.91
C THR A 514 -10.81 -10.43 -51.55
N GLN A 515 -10.20 -11.62 -51.55
CA GLN A 515 -9.84 -12.34 -50.32
C GLN A 515 -8.31 -12.38 -50.18
N SER A 516 -7.83 -12.11 -48.97
CA SER A 516 -6.42 -12.27 -48.63
C SER A 516 -6.16 -13.72 -48.21
N ALA A 517 -5.17 -14.36 -48.83
CA ALA A 517 -4.63 -15.66 -48.46
C ALA A 517 -3.21 -15.49 -47.90
N VAL A 518 -2.87 -16.28 -46.89
CA VAL A 518 -1.54 -16.29 -46.26
C VAL A 518 -0.97 -17.70 -46.40
N GLU A 519 0.21 -17.82 -46.99
CA GLU A 519 0.85 -19.10 -47.33
C GLU A 519 2.27 -19.17 -46.78
N LEU A 520 2.63 -20.28 -46.13
CA LEU A 520 4.01 -20.56 -45.73
C LEU A 520 4.82 -20.97 -46.95
N LEU A 521 5.92 -20.26 -47.22
CA LEU A 521 6.76 -20.52 -48.38
C LEU A 521 7.81 -21.59 -48.10
N GLY A 522 7.86 -22.61 -48.97
CA GLY A 522 8.97 -23.55 -49.04
C GLY A 522 10.22 -22.93 -49.72
N PRO A 523 11.36 -23.64 -49.76
CA PRO A 523 12.62 -23.09 -50.25
C PRO A 523 12.57 -22.49 -51.67
N GLN A 524 11.88 -23.15 -52.60
CA GLN A 524 11.74 -22.69 -53.98
C GLN A 524 10.79 -21.50 -54.10
N THR A 525 9.60 -21.59 -53.50
CA THR A 525 8.61 -20.50 -53.54
C THR A 525 9.09 -19.26 -52.79
N ARG A 526 9.93 -19.43 -51.77
CA ARG A 526 10.67 -18.37 -51.09
C ARG A 526 11.65 -17.65 -52.02
N GLN A 527 12.44 -18.39 -52.81
CA GLN A 527 13.34 -17.78 -53.79
C GLN A 527 12.55 -16.98 -54.84
N GLU A 528 11.43 -17.52 -55.33
CA GLU A 528 10.57 -16.82 -56.30
C GLU A 528 9.93 -15.56 -55.69
N GLU A 529 9.47 -15.60 -54.44
CA GLU A 529 8.93 -14.43 -53.76
C GLU A 529 9.98 -13.33 -53.58
N LEU A 530 11.19 -13.66 -53.16
CA LEU A 530 12.28 -12.69 -53.07
C LEU A 530 12.66 -12.12 -54.44
N ALA A 531 12.63 -12.96 -55.48
CA ALA A 531 12.89 -12.51 -56.85
C ALA A 531 11.78 -11.57 -57.35
N ARG A 532 10.52 -11.82 -57.00
CA ARG A 532 9.38 -10.92 -57.24
C ARG A 532 9.51 -9.60 -56.49
N MET A 533 9.94 -9.64 -55.22
CA MET A 533 10.20 -8.44 -54.43
C MET A 533 11.34 -7.58 -55.00
N LEU A 534 12.33 -8.21 -55.64
CA LEU A 534 13.45 -7.53 -56.30
C LEU A 534 13.12 -7.01 -57.71
N GLY A 535 12.47 -7.83 -58.54
CA GLY A 535 12.29 -7.62 -59.97
C GLY A 535 10.90 -7.13 -60.39
N GLY A 536 9.92 -7.14 -59.49
CA GLY A 536 8.53 -6.77 -59.79
C GLY A 536 7.70 -7.93 -60.34
N VAL A 537 6.76 -7.62 -61.24
CA VAL A 537 5.74 -8.57 -61.73
C VAL A 537 6.34 -9.65 -62.63
N GLU A 538 7.32 -9.30 -63.47
CA GLU A 538 8.05 -10.27 -64.30
C GLU A 538 9.35 -10.69 -63.62
N VAL A 539 9.39 -11.95 -63.14
CA VAL A 539 10.57 -12.49 -62.48
C VAL A 539 11.62 -12.90 -63.52
N SER A 540 12.65 -12.08 -63.71
CA SER A 540 13.77 -12.35 -64.62
C SER A 540 14.76 -13.41 -64.08
N LYS A 541 15.68 -13.89 -64.92
CA LYS A 541 16.75 -14.81 -64.49
C LYS A 541 17.72 -14.12 -63.52
N GLU A 542 17.98 -12.85 -63.74
CA GLU A 542 18.86 -12.00 -62.93
C GLU A 542 18.24 -11.76 -61.54
N ALA A 543 16.93 -11.49 -61.47
CA ALA A 543 16.21 -11.35 -60.21
C ALA A 543 16.27 -12.63 -59.36
N ARG A 544 16.12 -13.81 -59.99
CA ARG A 544 16.29 -15.11 -59.31
C ARG A 544 17.71 -15.33 -58.81
N ALA A 545 18.72 -14.91 -59.57
CA ALA A 545 20.12 -15.02 -59.16
C ALA A 545 20.42 -14.11 -57.96
N ALA A 546 19.92 -12.87 -57.97
CA ALA A 546 20.03 -11.95 -56.85
C ALA A 546 19.31 -12.46 -55.59
N ALA A 547 18.09 -12.98 -55.73
CA ALA A 547 17.36 -13.61 -54.63
C ALA A 547 18.11 -14.80 -54.01
N ARG A 548 18.73 -15.65 -54.85
CA ARG A 548 19.56 -16.76 -54.38
C ARG A 548 20.76 -16.27 -53.58
N LYS A 549 21.40 -15.18 -54.02
CA LYS A 549 22.54 -14.59 -53.31
C LYS A 549 22.12 -14.05 -51.93
N LEU A 550 20.96 -13.40 -51.83
CA LEU A 550 20.41 -12.92 -50.55
C LEU A 550 20.16 -14.08 -49.56
N LEU A 551 19.57 -15.19 -50.04
CA LEU A 551 19.33 -16.38 -49.24
C LEU A 551 20.64 -17.07 -48.80
N GLN A 552 21.71 -16.99 -49.59
CA GLN A 552 23.02 -17.55 -49.23
C GLN A 552 23.74 -16.69 -48.18
N SER A 553 23.54 -15.38 -48.22
CA SER A 553 24.07 -14.45 -47.22
C SER A 553 23.19 -14.31 -45.99
N ALA A 554 22.11 -15.10 -45.90
CA ALA A 554 21.06 -14.89 -44.92
C ALA A 554 21.47 -15.37 -43.54
#